data_AF-A0A971SQ00-F1
#
_entry.id   AF-A0A971SQ00-F1
#
_cell.length_a   1.000
_cell.length_b   1.000
_cell.length_c   1.000
_cell.angle_alpha   90.00
_cell.angle_beta   90.00
_cell.angle_gamma   90.00
#
_symmetry.space_group_name_H-M   'P 1'
#
loop_
_entity.id
_entity.type
_entity.pdbx_description
1 polymer ?
#
loop_
_entity_poly.entity_id
_entity_poly.type
_entity_poly.pdbx_seq_one_letter_code
_entity_poly.pdbx_strand_id
1 'polypeptide(L)'
;MFKSKVNHRALLDSIGMPVLSLSKDWRISYVNEAYAEMYDCTVAELEGRKLLDLFPETVGTPSYLAYMQVIETRQAKAVQIEYQGRKYRETICPAPNGLISIIHEIPGEKPSLNISDAEYRAIFDEVNDALFIYDVRSATILDANQRACQMFGYSLEEFRQLGVADLSADEPPMTRDVITQWIKKVASNSPQTQVVEWLVKDRSGRAFWAEVKCKSTYVQNREYFLAIIRDITDIKETRRKLKDSMDRYIELFENSSDLIYVHDLEGNYLRANKMVEKATGYWQEELLNMNVNQLIAEECRPQHERYLAFGRRMAQQKKGKHKPLTYETEIITKHGARVYLEVSAWLIYKEHEAVAIQGIARDITARKIEEIALKESNQFMVDFVEYLPDAVMAIDLEGKVTVWNHAMQDLTGVPAEKMLGRGNYEYAVPLYGKKRPILIDLVLRPENIERDYAEIKQEHYVLTDVVDVPALKGGRRKLWARAVPLYDREGNLIGAIEALRDMTEHQRIMEAKTRS
;
A
#
# COMPACT_ATOMS: atom_id res chain seq x y z
N MET A 1 -14.77 -27.56 0.39
CA MET A 1 -15.74 -28.55 -0.13
C MET A 1 -17.10 -27.85 -0.23
N PHE A 2 -17.39 -27.16 -1.34
CA PHE A 2 -18.68 -26.50 -1.60
C PHE A 2 -19.13 -26.89 -3.02
N LYS A 3 -19.89 -27.98 -3.15
CA LYS A 3 -20.71 -28.23 -4.33
C LYS A 3 -22.12 -27.81 -3.97
N SER A 4 -22.50 -26.57 -4.32
CA SER A 4 -23.91 -26.19 -4.25
C SER A 4 -24.67 -27.05 -5.26
N LYS A 5 -25.65 -27.82 -4.77
CA LYS A 5 -26.67 -28.41 -5.64
C LYS A 5 -27.47 -27.24 -6.19
N VAL A 6 -27.08 -26.74 -7.36
CA VAL A 6 -27.93 -25.85 -8.17
C VAL A 6 -29.30 -26.52 -8.26
N ASN A 7 -30.36 -25.79 -7.94
CA ASN A 7 -31.72 -26.33 -7.98
C ASN A 7 -32.15 -26.39 -9.45
N HIS A 8 -31.79 -27.48 -10.15
CA HIS A 8 -31.95 -27.63 -11.61
C HIS A 8 -33.41 -27.45 -12.05
N ARG A 9 -34.37 -27.70 -11.16
CA ARG A 9 -35.80 -27.52 -11.39
C ARG A 9 -36.18 -26.05 -11.62
N ALA A 10 -35.71 -25.14 -10.76
CA ALA A 10 -36.00 -23.70 -10.88
C ALA A 10 -35.44 -23.07 -12.17
N LEU A 11 -34.30 -23.59 -12.67
CA LEU A 11 -33.74 -23.16 -13.95
C LEU A 11 -34.60 -23.62 -15.13
N LEU A 12 -35.10 -24.87 -15.11
CA LEU A 12 -35.96 -25.38 -16.16
C LEU A 12 -37.36 -24.76 -16.13
N ASP A 13 -37.88 -24.43 -14.94
CA ASP A 13 -39.15 -23.71 -14.77
C ASP A 13 -39.08 -22.27 -15.32
N SER A 14 -37.89 -21.64 -15.29
CA SER A 14 -37.68 -20.30 -15.86
C SER A 14 -37.61 -20.27 -17.38
N ILE A 15 -37.53 -21.43 -18.04
CA ILE A 15 -37.56 -21.53 -19.50
C ILE A 15 -39.01 -21.42 -19.95
N GLY A 16 -39.38 -20.30 -20.57
CA GLY A 16 -40.72 -20.06 -21.11
C GLY A 16 -41.08 -20.89 -22.36
N MET A 17 -40.44 -22.04 -22.56
CA MET A 17 -40.63 -22.94 -23.71
C MET A 17 -40.97 -24.33 -23.18
N PRO A 18 -41.76 -25.16 -23.89
CA PRO A 18 -42.05 -26.52 -23.44
C PRO A 18 -40.78 -27.35 -23.21
N VAL A 19 -40.61 -27.85 -21.98
CA VAL A 19 -39.50 -28.73 -21.58
C VAL A 19 -40.05 -30.02 -20.98
N LEU A 20 -39.49 -31.14 -21.44
CA LEU A 20 -39.77 -32.49 -20.94
C LEU A 20 -38.46 -33.20 -20.61
N SER A 21 -38.39 -33.89 -19.47
CA SER A 21 -37.29 -34.80 -19.12
C SER A 21 -37.79 -36.21 -18.95
N LEU A 22 -37.21 -37.16 -19.66
CA LEU A 22 -37.55 -38.59 -19.59
C LEU A 22 -36.44 -39.38 -18.93
N SER A 23 -36.82 -40.38 -18.13
CA SER A 23 -35.91 -41.41 -17.63
C SER A 23 -35.63 -42.48 -18.68
N LYS A 24 -34.59 -43.31 -18.45
CA LYS A 24 -34.30 -44.49 -19.30
C LYS A 24 -35.46 -45.50 -19.38
N ASP A 25 -36.33 -45.53 -18.38
CA ASP A 25 -37.52 -46.40 -18.33
C ASP A 25 -38.77 -45.72 -18.93
N TRP A 26 -38.58 -44.67 -19.72
CA TRP A 26 -39.63 -43.90 -20.39
C TRP A 26 -40.60 -43.19 -19.46
N ARG A 27 -40.19 -42.92 -18.21
CA ARG A 27 -41.00 -42.14 -17.25
C ARG A 27 -40.69 -40.66 -17.34
N ILE A 28 -41.73 -39.85 -17.30
CA ILE A 28 -41.61 -38.40 -17.22
C ILE A 28 -41.04 -38.04 -15.85
N SER A 29 -39.77 -37.64 -15.84
CA SER A 29 -39.03 -37.26 -14.63
C SER A 29 -39.23 -35.80 -14.25
N TYR A 30 -39.57 -34.95 -15.22
CA TYR A 30 -39.88 -33.54 -15.04
C TYR A 30 -40.58 -32.99 -16.29
N VAL A 31 -41.53 -32.07 -16.10
CA VAL A 31 -42.09 -31.19 -17.14
C VAL A 31 -42.30 -29.81 -16.55
N ASN A 32 -42.18 -28.76 -17.36
CA ASN A 32 -42.57 -27.41 -16.95
C ASN A 32 -44.02 -27.08 -17.35
N GLU A 33 -44.55 -25.96 -16.85
CA GLU A 33 -45.92 -25.53 -17.13
C GLU A 33 -46.15 -25.33 -18.63
N ALA A 34 -45.19 -24.76 -19.37
CA ALA A 34 -45.32 -24.57 -20.82
C ALA A 34 -45.51 -25.88 -21.60
N TYR A 35 -44.90 -26.99 -21.15
CA TYR A 35 -45.12 -28.30 -21.75
C TYR A 35 -46.50 -28.85 -21.43
N ALA A 36 -46.96 -28.68 -20.19
CA ALA A 36 -48.29 -29.11 -19.78
C ALA A 36 -49.39 -28.35 -20.56
N GLU A 37 -49.24 -27.03 -20.71
CA GLU A 37 -50.12 -26.17 -21.52
C GLU A 37 -50.16 -26.58 -23.00
N MET A 38 -49.01 -26.93 -23.60
CA MET A 38 -48.94 -27.34 -25.00
C MET A 38 -49.81 -28.57 -25.30
N TYR A 39 -49.95 -29.48 -24.33
CA TYR A 39 -50.71 -30.72 -24.47
C TYR A 39 -52.05 -30.71 -23.71
N ASP A 40 -52.51 -29.53 -23.27
CA ASP A 40 -53.78 -29.32 -22.54
C ASP A 40 -53.94 -30.24 -21.31
N CYS A 41 -52.88 -30.32 -20.50
CA CYS A 41 -52.81 -31.16 -19.30
C CYS A 41 -52.09 -30.43 -18.16
N THR A 42 -52.04 -31.03 -16.97
CA THR A 42 -51.33 -30.46 -15.82
C THR A 42 -50.01 -31.17 -15.54
N VAL A 43 -49.03 -30.45 -14.97
CA VAL A 43 -47.73 -31.03 -14.56
C VAL A 43 -47.91 -32.26 -13.66
N ALA A 44 -48.89 -32.23 -12.76
CA ALA A 44 -49.18 -33.32 -11.83
C ALA A 44 -49.73 -34.59 -12.51
N GLU A 45 -50.40 -34.45 -13.67
CA GLU A 45 -50.89 -35.58 -14.45
C GLU A 45 -49.77 -36.25 -15.25
N LEU A 46 -48.74 -35.49 -15.61
CA LEU A 46 -47.62 -35.93 -16.44
C LEU A 46 -46.48 -36.55 -15.61
N GLU A 47 -46.04 -35.92 -14.52
CA GLU A 47 -44.86 -36.36 -13.77
C GLU A 47 -45.02 -37.78 -13.17
N GLY A 48 -44.00 -38.61 -13.33
CA GLY A 48 -43.93 -39.99 -12.80
C GLY A 48 -44.63 -41.06 -13.65
N ARG A 49 -45.47 -40.67 -14.61
CA ARG A 49 -46.13 -41.57 -15.57
C ARG A 49 -45.17 -41.98 -16.69
N LYS A 50 -45.44 -43.10 -17.36
CA LYS A 50 -44.72 -43.44 -18.59
C LYS A 50 -45.26 -42.61 -19.75
N LEU A 51 -44.37 -42.08 -20.57
CA LEU A 51 -44.73 -41.27 -21.74
C LEU A 51 -45.74 -42.00 -22.64
N LEU A 52 -45.49 -43.30 -22.91
CA LEU A 52 -46.32 -44.11 -23.80
C LEU A 52 -47.69 -44.49 -23.22
N ASP A 53 -47.88 -44.39 -21.90
CA ASP A 53 -49.19 -44.63 -21.28
C ASP A 53 -50.09 -43.40 -21.44
N LEU A 54 -49.49 -42.20 -21.51
CA LEU A 54 -50.19 -40.92 -21.66
C LEU A 54 -50.41 -40.54 -23.13
N PHE A 55 -49.41 -40.81 -23.97
CA PHE A 55 -49.40 -40.44 -25.38
C PHE A 55 -49.04 -41.64 -26.27
N PRO A 56 -49.89 -42.69 -26.35
CA PRO A 56 -49.62 -43.89 -27.15
C PRO A 56 -49.43 -43.59 -28.65
N GLU A 57 -50.05 -42.52 -29.14
CA GLU A 57 -49.92 -42.01 -30.51
C GLU A 57 -48.52 -41.46 -30.84
N THR A 58 -47.65 -41.25 -29.83
CA THR A 58 -46.27 -40.82 -30.07
C THR A 58 -45.42 -41.91 -30.72
N VAL A 59 -45.80 -43.18 -30.64
CA VAL A 59 -45.07 -44.29 -31.24
C VAL A 59 -44.97 -44.10 -32.76
N GLY A 60 -43.73 -44.07 -33.27
CA GLY A 60 -43.46 -43.88 -34.70
C GLY A 60 -43.36 -42.42 -35.16
N THR A 61 -43.58 -41.44 -34.29
CA THR A 61 -43.35 -40.02 -34.59
C THR A 61 -41.85 -39.70 -34.70
N PRO A 62 -41.46 -38.62 -35.40
CA PRO A 62 -40.07 -38.16 -35.44
C PRO A 62 -39.45 -37.95 -34.05
N SER A 63 -40.23 -37.45 -33.08
CA SER A 63 -39.83 -37.27 -31.68
C SER A 63 -39.49 -38.59 -31.01
N TYR A 64 -40.39 -39.58 -31.11
CA TYR A 64 -40.19 -40.88 -30.50
C TYR A 64 -38.96 -41.62 -31.06
N LEU A 65 -38.77 -41.58 -32.37
CA LEU A 65 -37.58 -42.15 -33.01
C LEU A 65 -36.30 -41.44 -32.57
N ALA A 66 -36.35 -40.12 -32.37
CA ALA A 66 -35.23 -39.35 -31.86
C ALA A 66 -34.94 -39.64 -30.38
N TYR A 67 -35.96 -39.84 -29.53
CA TYR A 67 -35.78 -40.27 -28.14
C TYR A 67 -35.05 -41.61 -28.05
N MET A 68 -35.49 -42.61 -28.83
CA MET A 68 -34.85 -43.93 -28.91
C MET A 68 -33.36 -43.80 -29.26
N GLN A 69 -33.07 -43.03 -30.31
CA GLN A 69 -31.69 -42.83 -30.78
C GLN A 69 -30.84 -42.06 -29.78
N VAL A 70 -31.36 -41.05 -29.09
CA VAL A 70 -30.59 -40.26 -28.11
C VAL A 70 -30.29 -41.10 -26.86
N ILE A 71 -31.22 -41.96 -26.43
CA ILE A 71 -31.00 -42.89 -25.30
C ILE A 71 -29.89 -43.90 -25.64
N GLU A 72 -29.92 -44.44 -26.86
CA GLU A 72 -28.97 -45.46 -27.31
C GLU A 72 -27.59 -44.88 -27.63
N THR A 73 -27.53 -43.81 -28.43
CA THR A 73 -26.26 -43.24 -28.95
C THR A 73 -25.63 -42.23 -28.00
N ARG A 74 -26.39 -41.71 -27.03
CA ARG A 74 -25.97 -40.58 -26.17
C ARG A 74 -25.53 -39.34 -26.95
N GLN A 75 -26.03 -39.14 -28.18
CA GLN A 75 -25.81 -37.94 -28.98
C GLN A 75 -27.08 -37.10 -29.04
N ALA A 76 -26.94 -35.77 -28.99
CA ALA A 76 -28.07 -34.86 -29.12
C ALA A 76 -28.65 -34.88 -30.54
N LYS A 77 -29.97 -34.76 -30.67
CA LYS A 77 -30.66 -34.75 -31.95
C LYS A 77 -31.77 -33.70 -31.96
N ALA A 78 -31.96 -33.05 -33.10
CA ALA A 78 -33.08 -32.15 -33.31
C ALA A 78 -34.01 -32.70 -34.40
N VAL A 79 -35.31 -32.61 -34.18
CA VAL A 79 -36.35 -32.99 -35.14
C VAL A 79 -37.35 -31.87 -35.32
N GLN A 80 -38.00 -31.83 -36.48
CA GLN A 80 -39.13 -30.93 -36.71
C GLN A 80 -40.42 -31.70 -36.52
N ILE A 81 -41.35 -31.09 -35.81
CA ILE A 81 -42.67 -31.65 -35.55
C ILE A 81 -43.74 -30.62 -35.92
N GLU A 82 -44.91 -31.13 -36.27
CA GLU A 82 -46.09 -30.31 -36.52
C GLU A 82 -47.16 -30.70 -35.52
N TYR A 83 -47.64 -29.72 -34.76
CA TYR A 83 -48.65 -29.93 -33.71
C TYR A 83 -49.66 -28.80 -33.77
N GLN A 84 -50.96 -29.12 -33.81
CA GLN A 84 -52.07 -28.17 -33.97
C GLN A 84 -51.86 -27.15 -35.13
N GLY A 85 -51.29 -27.58 -36.26
CA GLY A 85 -51.06 -26.75 -37.44
C GLY A 85 -49.89 -25.75 -37.33
N ARG A 86 -49.08 -25.83 -36.26
CA ARG A 86 -47.86 -25.03 -36.09
C ARG A 86 -46.62 -25.92 -36.19
N LYS A 87 -45.54 -25.37 -36.73
CA LYS A 87 -44.25 -26.07 -36.86
C LYS A 87 -43.38 -25.77 -35.66
N TYR A 88 -42.86 -26.81 -35.05
CA TYR A 88 -41.92 -26.72 -33.94
C TYR A 88 -40.64 -27.47 -34.31
N ARG A 89 -39.51 -27.07 -33.72
CA ARG A 89 -38.30 -27.87 -33.71
C ARG A 89 -38.00 -28.25 -32.28
N GLU A 90 -37.93 -29.55 -32.09
CA GLU A 90 -37.68 -30.19 -30.82
C GLU A 90 -36.21 -30.57 -30.77
N THR A 91 -35.50 -30.12 -29.72
CA THR A 91 -34.09 -30.42 -29.48
C THR A 91 -33.98 -31.35 -28.29
N ILE A 92 -33.38 -32.53 -28.53
CA ILE A 92 -33.34 -33.64 -27.59
C ILE A 92 -31.89 -33.89 -27.22
N CYS A 93 -31.57 -33.70 -25.94
CA CYS A 93 -30.24 -33.79 -25.39
C CYS A 93 -30.15 -34.98 -24.42
N PRO A 94 -29.05 -35.75 -24.45
CA PRO A 94 -28.82 -36.82 -23.48
C PRO A 94 -28.61 -36.23 -22.08
N ALA A 95 -29.23 -36.84 -21.07
CA ALA A 95 -29.07 -36.50 -19.66
C ALA A 95 -28.56 -37.72 -18.86
N PRO A 96 -27.96 -37.55 -17.67
CA PRO A 96 -27.40 -38.66 -16.90
C PRO A 96 -28.39 -39.82 -16.69
N ASN A 97 -29.65 -39.48 -16.39
CA ASN A 97 -30.72 -40.43 -16.08
C ASN A 97 -31.71 -40.66 -17.23
N GLY A 98 -31.44 -40.15 -18.43
CA GLY A 98 -32.29 -40.32 -19.61
C GLY A 98 -32.05 -39.24 -20.65
N LEU A 99 -33.04 -38.39 -20.94
CA LEU A 99 -32.93 -37.29 -21.90
C LEU A 99 -33.73 -36.06 -21.45
N ILE A 100 -33.40 -34.91 -22.02
CA ILE A 100 -34.17 -33.66 -21.92
C ILE A 100 -34.56 -33.26 -23.33
N SER A 101 -35.84 -32.95 -23.52
CA SER A 101 -36.40 -32.39 -24.75
C SER A 101 -36.85 -30.95 -24.51
N ILE A 102 -36.52 -30.07 -25.44
CA ILE A 102 -36.94 -28.66 -25.46
C ILE A 102 -37.60 -28.41 -26.82
N ILE A 103 -38.86 -28.00 -26.80
CA ILE A 103 -39.62 -27.71 -28.01
C ILE A 103 -39.61 -26.20 -28.24
N HIS A 104 -39.19 -25.79 -29.44
CA HIS A 104 -39.23 -24.40 -29.85
C HIS A 104 -40.15 -24.21 -31.04
N GLU A 105 -41.06 -23.24 -30.97
CA GLU A 105 -41.86 -22.86 -32.14
C GLU A 105 -40.91 -22.36 -33.22
N ILE A 106 -41.06 -22.89 -34.43
CA ILE A 106 -40.42 -22.32 -35.61
C ILE A 106 -41.42 -21.28 -36.09
N PRO A 107 -41.06 -19.98 -36.12
CA PRO A 107 -41.97 -18.99 -36.68
C PRO A 107 -42.39 -19.45 -38.08
N GLY A 108 -43.69 -19.61 -38.28
CA GLY A 108 -44.26 -19.72 -39.62
C GLY A 108 -43.79 -18.54 -40.48
N GLU A 109 -43.87 -18.67 -41.80
CA GLU A 109 -43.68 -17.53 -42.70
C GLU A 109 -44.38 -16.31 -42.09
N LYS A 110 -43.57 -15.29 -41.77
CA LYS A 110 -44.01 -14.13 -41.00
C LYS A 110 -45.33 -13.64 -41.58
N PRO A 111 -46.37 -13.33 -40.77
CA PRO A 111 -47.33 -12.34 -41.24
C PRO A 111 -46.48 -11.13 -41.64
N SER A 112 -46.65 -10.64 -42.86
CA SER A 112 -46.06 -9.40 -43.31
C SER A 112 -46.53 -8.29 -42.35
N LEU A 113 -45.77 -8.06 -41.29
CA LEU A 113 -45.83 -6.86 -40.49
C LEU A 113 -45.39 -5.75 -41.45
N ASN A 114 -46.37 -5.15 -42.12
CA ASN A 114 -46.20 -3.81 -42.66
C ASN A 114 -46.09 -2.88 -41.45
N ILE A 115 -44.91 -2.88 -40.82
CA ILE A 115 -44.53 -1.81 -39.89
C ILE A 115 -44.63 -0.54 -40.73
N SER A 116 -45.53 0.35 -40.35
CA SER A 116 -45.63 1.64 -41.01
C SER A 116 -44.32 2.40 -40.85
N ASP A 117 -43.96 3.28 -41.80
CA ASP A 117 -42.74 4.08 -41.70
C ASP A 117 -42.67 4.86 -40.36
N ALA A 118 -43.82 5.23 -39.79
CA ALA A 118 -43.93 5.89 -38.50
C ALA A 118 -43.53 4.98 -37.32
N GLU A 119 -43.98 3.73 -37.31
CA GLU A 119 -43.64 2.75 -36.27
C GLU A 119 -42.17 2.33 -36.34
N TYR A 120 -41.62 2.17 -37.55
CA TYR A 120 -40.19 1.93 -37.75
C TYR A 120 -39.37 3.10 -37.17
N ARG A 121 -39.74 4.34 -37.52
CA ARG A 121 -39.02 5.53 -37.06
C ARG A 121 -39.07 5.67 -35.54
N ALA A 122 -40.21 5.45 -34.92
CA ALA A 122 -40.37 5.50 -33.47
C ALA A 122 -39.45 4.51 -32.74
N ILE A 123 -39.43 3.23 -33.17
CA ILE A 123 -38.58 2.21 -32.54
C ILE A 123 -37.10 2.51 -32.78
N PHE A 124 -36.74 2.98 -33.97
CA PHE A 124 -35.37 3.27 -34.35
C PHE A 124 -34.79 4.47 -33.58
N ASP A 125 -35.59 5.51 -33.36
CA ASP A 125 -35.18 6.73 -32.65
C ASP A 125 -35.21 6.59 -31.12
N GLU A 126 -36.02 5.70 -30.55
CA GLU A 126 -36.08 5.46 -29.09
C GLU A 126 -34.87 4.66 -28.54
N VAL A 127 -34.03 4.09 -29.40
CA VAL A 127 -32.82 3.37 -28.98
C VAL A 127 -31.78 4.35 -28.42
N ASN A 128 -31.33 4.09 -27.19
CA ASN A 128 -30.38 4.94 -26.47
C ASN A 128 -28.96 4.98 -27.07
N ASP A 129 -28.59 3.97 -27.87
CA ASP A 129 -27.33 3.93 -28.61
C ASP A 129 -27.52 4.53 -30.02
N ALA A 130 -26.43 5.06 -30.59
CA ALA A 130 -26.45 5.57 -31.95
C ALA A 130 -26.52 4.39 -32.94
N LEU A 131 -27.45 4.44 -33.88
CA LEU A 131 -27.65 3.41 -34.89
C LEU A 131 -27.38 3.96 -36.28
N PHE A 132 -26.62 3.20 -37.08
CA PHE A 132 -26.51 3.41 -38.52
C PHE A 132 -26.94 2.18 -39.30
N ILE A 133 -27.66 2.44 -40.39
CA ILE A 133 -27.87 1.49 -41.47
C ILE A 133 -26.98 1.92 -42.62
N TYR A 134 -26.12 1.03 -43.08
CA TYR A 134 -25.14 1.30 -44.13
C TYR A 134 -25.29 0.31 -45.28
N ASP A 135 -25.24 0.80 -46.51
CA ASP A 135 -25.25 -0.05 -47.71
C ASP A 135 -23.82 -0.40 -48.11
N VAL A 136 -23.53 -1.69 -48.12
CA VAL A 136 -22.21 -2.23 -48.45
C VAL A 136 -21.80 -1.92 -49.89
N ARG A 137 -22.75 -1.90 -50.83
CA ARG A 137 -22.47 -1.68 -52.25
C ARG A 137 -22.15 -0.22 -52.56
N SER A 138 -22.96 0.71 -52.06
CA SER A 138 -22.72 2.15 -52.29
C SER A 138 -21.68 2.75 -51.36
N ALA A 139 -21.31 2.02 -50.30
CA ALA A 139 -20.40 2.46 -49.26
C ALA A 139 -20.86 3.74 -48.53
N THR A 140 -22.18 3.90 -48.36
CA THR A 140 -22.80 5.09 -47.76
C THR A 140 -23.71 4.73 -46.59
N ILE A 141 -23.86 5.68 -45.67
CA ILE A 141 -24.86 5.59 -44.59
C ILE A 141 -26.23 5.86 -45.22
N LEU A 142 -27.16 4.91 -45.13
CA LEU A 142 -28.52 5.06 -45.63
C LEU A 142 -29.46 5.71 -44.61
N ASP A 143 -29.34 5.29 -43.36
CA ASP A 143 -30.16 5.80 -42.26
C ASP A 143 -29.37 5.91 -40.96
N ALA A 144 -29.81 6.83 -40.11
CA ALA A 144 -29.24 7.18 -38.83
C ALA A 144 -30.37 7.56 -37.86
N ASN A 145 -30.35 7.02 -36.64
CA ASN A 145 -31.35 7.38 -35.65
C ASN A 145 -31.08 8.77 -35.05
N GLN A 146 -32.05 9.32 -34.33
CA GLN A 146 -31.93 10.63 -33.69
C GLN A 146 -30.73 10.69 -32.74
N ARG A 147 -30.43 9.58 -32.04
CA ARG A 147 -29.27 9.48 -31.16
C ARG A 147 -27.95 9.63 -31.91
N ALA A 148 -27.82 9.03 -33.09
CA ALA A 148 -26.64 9.19 -33.94
C ALA A 148 -26.47 10.64 -34.42
N CYS A 149 -27.56 11.28 -34.85
CA CYS A 149 -27.55 12.71 -35.23
C CYS A 149 -27.10 13.61 -34.07
N GLN A 150 -27.59 13.36 -32.85
CA GLN A 150 -27.16 14.09 -31.65
C GLN A 150 -25.71 13.82 -31.29
N MET A 151 -25.25 12.57 -31.37
CA MET A 151 -23.91 12.15 -30.98
C MET A 151 -22.83 12.75 -31.89
N PHE A 152 -23.03 12.73 -33.20
CA PHE A 152 -22.04 13.22 -34.17
C PHE A 152 -22.34 14.64 -34.70
N GLY A 153 -23.50 15.21 -34.38
CA GLY A 153 -23.86 16.58 -34.79
C GLY A 153 -24.15 16.76 -36.29
N TYR A 154 -24.37 15.68 -37.03
CA TYR A 154 -24.79 15.72 -38.43
C TYR A 154 -26.29 15.45 -38.56
N SER A 155 -26.93 16.05 -39.57
CA SER A 155 -28.26 15.65 -39.99
C SER A 155 -28.23 14.35 -40.80
N LEU A 156 -29.37 13.67 -40.92
CA LEU A 156 -29.49 12.45 -41.71
C LEU A 156 -29.08 12.66 -43.19
N GLU A 157 -29.48 13.79 -43.78
CA GLU A 157 -29.11 14.13 -45.17
C GLU A 157 -27.60 14.32 -45.33
N GLU A 158 -26.93 14.86 -44.32
CA GLU A 158 -25.47 14.99 -44.32
C GLU A 158 -24.79 13.63 -44.13
N PHE A 159 -25.29 12.77 -43.24
CA PHE A 159 -24.77 11.41 -43.11
C PHE A 159 -24.84 10.61 -44.42
N ARG A 160 -25.89 10.80 -45.22
CA ARG A 160 -26.04 10.15 -46.54
C ARG A 160 -24.97 10.55 -47.55
N GLN A 161 -24.34 11.71 -47.34
CA GLN A 161 -23.26 12.21 -48.18
C GLN A 161 -21.86 11.87 -47.63
N LEU A 162 -21.79 11.35 -46.40
CA LEU A 162 -20.53 10.99 -45.74
C LEU A 162 -20.25 9.49 -45.88
N GLY A 163 -18.97 9.16 -46.01
CA GLY A 163 -18.48 7.80 -45.80
C GLY A 163 -18.26 7.53 -44.32
N VAL A 164 -18.34 6.27 -43.89
CA VAL A 164 -18.05 5.89 -42.49
C VAL A 164 -16.62 6.29 -42.09
N ALA A 165 -15.65 6.21 -43.02
CA ALA A 165 -14.28 6.65 -42.78
C ALA A 165 -14.16 8.17 -42.53
N ASP A 166 -15.15 8.97 -42.92
CA ASP A 166 -15.14 10.42 -42.68
C ASP A 166 -15.35 10.77 -41.20
N LEU A 167 -16.03 9.88 -40.48
CA LEU A 167 -16.22 9.98 -39.03
C LEU A 167 -14.96 9.62 -38.24
N SER A 168 -13.85 9.23 -38.88
CA SER A 168 -12.61 8.85 -38.19
C SER A 168 -11.82 10.07 -37.75
N ALA A 169 -11.26 10.01 -36.53
CA ALA A 169 -10.22 10.92 -36.09
C ALA A 169 -8.85 10.62 -36.74
N ASP A 170 -8.73 9.50 -37.45
CA ASP A 170 -7.52 9.05 -38.15
C ASP A 170 -6.30 8.78 -37.25
N GLU A 171 -6.57 8.32 -36.02
CA GLU A 171 -5.55 7.94 -35.05
C GLU A 171 -5.50 6.41 -34.82
N PRO A 172 -4.32 5.84 -34.50
CA PRO A 172 -4.21 4.45 -34.07
C PRO A 172 -5.10 4.15 -32.85
N PRO A 173 -5.70 2.95 -32.74
CA PRO A 173 -5.44 1.75 -33.54
C PRO A 173 -6.26 1.66 -34.84
N MET A 174 -7.16 2.60 -35.13
CA MET A 174 -8.13 2.53 -36.24
C MET A 174 -8.05 3.80 -37.10
N THR A 175 -7.11 3.84 -38.04
CA THR A 175 -7.01 4.89 -39.07
C THR A 175 -8.05 4.68 -40.17
N ARG A 176 -8.25 5.68 -41.02
CA ARG A 176 -9.21 5.63 -42.15
C ARG A 176 -9.03 4.38 -43.01
N ASP A 177 -7.80 4.07 -43.41
CA ASP A 177 -7.50 2.90 -44.24
C ASP A 177 -7.83 1.58 -43.54
N VAL A 178 -7.51 1.47 -42.25
CA VAL A 178 -7.78 0.27 -41.44
C VAL A 178 -9.28 0.05 -41.32
N ILE A 179 -10.07 1.11 -41.14
CA ILE A 179 -11.53 1.02 -41.06
C ILE A 179 -12.14 0.61 -42.40
N THR A 180 -11.68 1.18 -43.50
CA THR A 180 -12.15 0.78 -44.84
C THR A 180 -11.87 -0.71 -45.10
N GLN A 181 -10.69 -1.20 -44.72
CA GLN A 181 -10.36 -2.63 -44.82
C GLN A 181 -11.20 -3.48 -43.87
N TRP A 182 -11.42 -3.01 -42.63
CA TRP A 182 -12.23 -3.70 -41.65
C TRP A 182 -13.68 -3.83 -42.11
N ILE A 183 -14.32 -2.76 -42.62
CA ILE A 183 -15.68 -2.79 -43.18
C ILE A 183 -15.78 -3.82 -44.32
N LYS A 184 -14.81 -3.82 -45.24
CA LYS A 184 -14.75 -4.82 -46.33
C LYS A 184 -14.63 -6.25 -45.80
N LYS A 185 -13.83 -6.45 -44.74
CA LYS A 185 -13.66 -7.75 -44.10
C LYS A 185 -14.95 -8.23 -43.44
N VAL A 186 -15.63 -7.37 -42.66
CA VAL A 186 -16.93 -7.71 -42.06
C VAL A 186 -17.97 -8.02 -43.14
N ALA A 187 -17.89 -7.38 -44.31
CA ALA A 187 -18.88 -7.57 -45.39
C ALA A 187 -18.69 -8.93 -46.06
N SER A 188 -17.43 -9.30 -46.26
CA SER A 188 -17.06 -10.55 -46.91
C SER A 188 -17.17 -11.80 -46.02
N ASN A 189 -17.32 -11.66 -44.69
CA ASN A 189 -17.15 -12.77 -43.75
C ASN A 189 -18.10 -12.74 -42.54
N SER A 190 -18.97 -13.76 -42.51
CA SER A 190 -19.70 -14.33 -41.36
C SER A 190 -20.87 -13.53 -40.73
N PRO A 191 -21.97 -14.24 -40.37
CA PRO A 191 -23.15 -13.68 -39.67
C PRO A 191 -22.91 -13.28 -38.20
N GLN A 192 -21.65 -13.21 -37.76
CA GLN A 192 -21.26 -12.93 -36.38
C GLN A 192 -21.07 -11.42 -36.16
N THR A 193 -21.57 -10.92 -35.04
CA THR A 193 -21.38 -9.54 -34.61
C THR A 193 -19.89 -9.27 -34.37
N GLN A 194 -19.36 -8.23 -35.01
CA GLN A 194 -18.01 -7.75 -34.78
C GLN A 194 -18.05 -6.54 -33.84
N VAL A 195 -17.05 -6.42 -32.97
CA VAL A 195 -16.92 -5.31 -32.01
C VAL A 195 -15.55 -4.67 -32.21
N VAL A 196 -15.53 -3.34 -32.33
CA VAL A 196 -14.29 -2.56 -32.44
C VAL A 196 -14.40 -1.30 -31.59
N GLU A 197 -13.29 -0.92 -30.96
CA GLU A 197 -13.16 0.40 -30.34
C GLU A 197 -12.44 1.34 -31.31
N TRP A 198 -13.03 2.50 -31.55
CA TRP A 198 -12.55 3.42 -32.57
C TRP A 198 -12.67 4.86 -32.07
N LEU A 199 -11.62 5.66 -32.30
CA LEU A 199 -11.65 7.10 -32.07
C LEU A 199 -12.31 7.80 -33.26
N VAL A 200 -13.53 8.27 -33.02
CA VAL A 200 -14.36 8.97 -34.02
C VAL A 200 -14.35 10.47 -33.75
N LYS A 201 -14.80 11.26 -34.72
CA LYS A 201 -14.99 12.71 -34.58
C LYS A 201 -16.40 13.13 -35.00
N ASP A 202 -16.93 14.14 -34.32
CA ASP A 202 -18.19 14.79 -34.67
C ASP A 202 -17.99 15.91 -35.71
N ARG A 203 -19.09 16.59 -36.09
CA ARG A 203 -19.08 17.73 -37.02
C ARG A 203 -18.19 18.89 -36.56
N SER A 204 -18.06 19.11 -35.26
CA SER A 204 -17.22 20.18 -34.70
C SER A 204 -15.73 19.82 -34.70
N GLY A 205 -15.39 18.55 -34.98
CA GLY A 205 -14.04 18.01 -34.89
C GLY A 205 -13.68 17.48 -33.51
N ARG A 206 -14.63 17.42 -32.56
CA ARG A 206 -14.40 16.81 -31.25
C ARG A 206 -14.23 15.30 -31.42
N ALA A 207 -13.07 14.79 -31.00
CA ALA A 207 -12.80 13.37 -30.98
C ALA A 207 -13.34 12.69 -29.72
N PHE A 208 -13.90 11.49 -29.86
CA PHE A 208 -14.40 10.68 -28.75
C PHE A 208 -14.27 9.18 -29.06
N TRP A 209 -14.17 8.36 -28.02
CA TRP A 209 -14.03 6.91 -28.18
C TRP A 209 -15.40 6.27 -28.33
N ALA A 210 -15.61 5.55 -29.44
CA ALA A 210 -16.80 4.79 -29.70
C ALA A 210 -16.52 3.28 -29.70
N GLU A 211 -17.33 2.51 -28.96
CA GLU A 211 -17.48 1.08 -29.19
C GLU A 211 -18.50 0.90 -30.32
N VAL A 212 -18.06 0.30 -31.44
CA VAL A 212 -18.89 0.02 -32.60
C VAL A 212 -19.12 -1.48 -32.70
N LYS A 213 -20.38 -1.89 -32.56
CA LYS A 213 -20.84 -3.25 -32.80
C LYS A 213 -21.55 -3.30 -34.14
N CYS A 214 -21.05 -4.07 -35.09
CA CYS A 214 -21.67 -4.18 -36.40
C CYS A 214 -22.05 -5.62 -36.74
N LYS A 215 -23.13 -5.76 -37.50
CA LYS A 215 -23.59 -7.04 -38.03
C LYS A 215 -24.10 -6.83 -39.46
N SER A 216 -23.71 -7.72 -40.37
CA SER A 216 -24.29 -7.77 -41.71
C SER A 216 -25.66 -8.47 -41.69
N THR A 217 -26.57 -8.00 -42.52
CA THR A 217 -27.89 -8.59 -42.72
C THR A 217 -28.31 -8.49 -44.17
N TYR A 218 -29.18 -9.40 -44.61
CA TYR A 218 -29.70 -9.42 -45.98
C TYR A 218 -31.19 -9.09 -45.97
N VAL A 219 -31.57 -8.07 -46.74
CA VAL A 219 -32.98 -7.69 -46.95
C VAL A 219 -33.20 -7.60 -48.45
N GLN A 220 -34.19 -8.34 -48.97
CA GLN A 220 -34.51 -8.39 -50.41
C GLN A 220 -33.28 -8.64 -51.32
N ASN A 221 -32.40 -9.57 -50.90
CA ASN A 221 -31.17 -9.93 -51.62
C ASN A 221 -30.12 -8.79 -51.74
N ARG A 222 -30.24 -7.75 -50.90
CA ARG A 222 -29.24 -6.70 -50.70
C ARG A 222 -28.64 -6.83 -49.30
N GLU A 223 -27.33 -6.64 -49.21
CA GLU A 223 -26.60 -6.69 -47.94
C GLU A 223 -26.54 -5.30 -47.30
N TYR A 224 -26.87 -5.24 -46.02
CA TYR A 224 -26.85 -4.04 -45.19
C TYR A 224 -26.00 -4.28 -43.95
N PHE A 225 -25.38 -3.21 -43.46
CA PHE A 225 -24.75 -3.17 -42.15
C PHE A 225 -25.60 -2.41 -41.16
N LEU A 226 -25.93 -3.07 -40.06
CA LEU A 226 -26.39 -2.39 -38.87
C LEU A 226 -25.19 -2.17 -37.95
N ALA A 227 -24.89 -0.90 -37.63
CA ALA A 227 -23.89 -0.53 -36.64
C ALA A 227 -24.57 0.10 -35.44
N ILE A 228 -24.23 -0.41 -34.25
CA ILE A 228 -24.58 0.16 -32.95
C ILE A 228 -23.33 0.82 -32.40
N ILE A 229 -23.45 2.09 -32.06
CA ILE A 229 -22.35 2.95 -31.67
C ILE A 229 -22.63 3.48 -30.27
N ARG A 230 -21.71 3.18 -29.36
CA ARG A 230 -21.78 3.64 -27.97
C ARG A 230 -20.56 4.48 -27.64
N ASP A 231 -20.78 5.69 -27.13
CA ASP A 231 -19.70 6.51 -26.58
C ASP A 231 -19.18 5.86 -25.29
N ILE A 232 -17.89 5.53 -25.27
CA ILE A 232 -17.17 4.92 -24.14
C ILE A 232 -16.08 5.86 -23.59
N THR A 233 -16.09 7.13 -23.96
CA THR A 233 -15.09 8.13 -23.56
C THR A 233 -15.03 8.26 -22.04
N ASP A 234 -16.18 8.41 -21.39
CA ASP A 234 -16.26 8.53 -19.92
C ASP A 234 -15.67 7.30 -19.21
N ILE A 235 -15.91 6.10 -19.75
CA ILE A 235 -15.38 4.85 -19.21
C ILE A 235 -13.85 4.82 -19.35
N LYS A 236 -13.33 5.17 -20.54
CA LYS A 236 -11.88 5.19 -20.79
C LYS A 236 -11.17 6.27 -19.97
N GLU A 237 -11.72 7.47 -19.88
CA GLU A 237 -11.16 8.54 -19.08
C GLU A 237 -11.15 8.21 -17.59
N THR A 238 -12.24 7.63 -17.07
CA THR A 238 -12.33 7.20 -15.66
C THR A 238 -11.29 6.12 -15.39
N ARG A 239 -11.16 5.13 -16.28
CA ARG A 239 -10.15 4.07 -16.16
C ARG A 239 -8.72 4.62 -16.24
N ARG A 240 -8.45 5.58 -17.13
CA ARG A 240 -7.16 6.27 -17.23
C ARG A 240 -6.86 7.06 -15.97
N LYS A 241 -7.77 7.91 -15.50
CA LYS A 241 -7.61 8.70 -14.27
C LYS A 241 -7.35 7.80 -13.06
N LEU A 242 -8.06 6.67 -12.97
CA LEU A 242 -7.83 5.67 -11.92
C LEU A 242 -6.43 5.06 -12.02
N LYS A 243 -6.03 4.63 -13.22
CA LYS A 243 -4.70 4.07 -13.46
C LYS A 243 -3.61 5.09 -13.14
N ASP A 244 -3.68 6.31 -13.67
CA ASP A 244 -2.71 7.36 -13.41
C ASP A 244 -2.61 7.71 -11.92
N SER A 245 -3.75 7.70 -11.21
CA SER A 245 -3.75 7.91 -9.77
C SER A 245 -3.13 6.74 -9.00
N MET A 246 -3.31 5.51 -9.47
CA MET A 246 -2.72 4.32 -8.87
C MET A 246 -1.21 4.26 -9.13
N ASP A 247 -0.76 4.58 -10.34
CA ASP A 247 0.66 4.63 -10.71
C ASP A 247 1.38 5.69 -9.88
N ARG A 248 0.82 6.91 -9.76
CA ARG A 248 1.35 7.96 -8.87
C ARG A 248 1.40 7.51 -7.40
N TYR A 249 0.38 6.79 -6.94
CA TYR A 249 0.36 6.27 -5.58
C TYR A 249 1.49 5.27 -5.33
N ILE A 250 1.67 4.31 -6.24
CA ILE A 250 2.74 3.31 -6.16
C ILE A 250 4.10 4.00 -6.18
N GLU A 251 4.32 4.98 -7.06
CA GLU A 251 5.59 5.70 -7.15
C GLU A 251 5.95 6.43 -5.86
N LEU A 252 5.00 7.19 -5.28
CA LEU A 252 5.21 7.90 -4.01
C LEU A 252 5.44 6.95 -2.83
N PHE A 253 4.70 5.83 -2.80
CA PHE A 253 4.82 4.83 -1.75
C PHE A 253 6.18 4.12 -1.81
N GLU A 254 6.58 3.65 -3.00
CA GLU A 254 7.80 2.85 -3.20
C GLU A 254 9.10 3.66 -3.12
N ASN A 255 9.09 4.92 -3.56
CA ASN A 255 10.29 5.76 -3.60
C ASN A 255 10.46 6.64 -2.35
N SER A 256 9.62 6.48 -1.33
CA SER A 256 9.76 7.20 -0.05
C SER A 256 11.08 6.84 0.65
N SER A 257 11.72 7.84 1.25
CA SER A 257 12.89 7.66 2.12
C SER A 257 12.52 7.13 3.51
N ASP A 258 11.27 7.36 3.94
CA ASP A 258 10.74 6.78 5.18
C ASP A 258 10.19 5.37 4.91
N LEU A 259 10.24 4.51 5.93
CA LEU A 259 9.66 3.17 5.92
C LEU A 259 8.14 3.32 5.99
N ILE A 260 7.42 2.94 4.93
CA ILE A 260 5.96 3.02 4.90
C ILE A 260 5.39 1.61 4.85
N TYR A 261 4.48 1.32 5.79
CA TYR A 261 3.83 0.02 5.87
C TYR A 261 2.38 0.15 6.32
N VAL A 262 1.61 -0.89 6.02
CA VAL A 262 0.22 -1.05 6.43
C VAL A 262 0.09 -2.44 7.03
N HIS A 263 -0.59 -2.54 8.16
CA HIS A 263 -0.91 -3.80 8.81
C HIS A 263 -2.37 -3.83 9.27
N ASP A 264 -2.92 -5.02 9.52
CA ASP A 264 -4.25 -5.18 10.10
C ASP A 264 -4.29 -4.75 11.59
N LEU A 265 -5.43 -4.89 12.26
CA LEU A 265 -5.57 -4.46 13.67
C LEU A 265 -4.85 -5.41 14.66
N GLU A 266 -4.43 -6.57 14.18
CA GLU A 266 -3.68 -7.60 14.88
C GLU A 266 -2.16 -7.42 14.72
N GLY A 267 -1.72 -6.60 13.76
CA GLY A 267 -0.32 -6.30 13.51
C GLY A 267 0.30 -7.08 12.34
N ASN A 268 -0.47 -7.83 11.56
CA ASN A 268 0.05 -8.57 10.42
C ASN A 268 0.20 -7.64 9.21
N TYR A 269 1.37 -7.65 8.58
CA TYR A 269 1.63 -6.77 7.45
C TYR A 269 0.69 -7.07 6.27
N LEU A 270 0.07 -6.01 5.77
CA LEU A 270 -0.74 -6.01 4.54
C LEU A 270 0.03 -5.44 3.36
N ARG A 271 0.97 -4.51 3.63
CA ARG A 271 1.86 -3.93 2.63
C ARG A 271 3.05 -3.27 3.29
N ALA A 272 4.18 -3.24 2.60
CA ALA A 272 5.36 -2.49 2.99
C ALA A 272 6.03 -1.96 1.71
N ASN A 273 6.64 -0.77 1.77
CA ASN A 273 7.40 -0.24 0.65
C ASN A 273 8.82 -0.83 0.60
N LYS A 274 9.52 -0.64 -0.52
CA LYS A 274 10.92 -1.05 -0.68
C LYS A 274 11.87 -0.56 0.41
N MET A 275 11.58 0.57 1.06
CA MET A 275 12.42 1.06 2.15
C MET A 275 12.34 0.15 3.38
N VAL A 276 11.17 -0.40 3.69
CA VAL A 276 11.03 -1.40 4.76
C VAL A 276 11.86 -2.63 4.46
N GLU A 277 11.85 -3.12 3.22
CA GLU A 277 12.65 -4.28 2.82
C GLU A 277 14.15 -4.02 3.02
N LYS A 278 14.63 -2.86 2.54
CA LYS A 278 16.04 -2.47 2.68
C LYS A 278 16.46 -2.32 4.14
N ALA A 279 15.63 -1.68 4.97
CA ALA A 279 15.95 -1.42 6.37
C ALA A 279 15.88 -2.68 7.24
N THR A 280 14.91 -3.56 6.98
CA THR A 280 14.68 -4.77 7.80
C THR A 280 15.43 -6.00 7.31
N GLY A 281 15.79 -6.04 6.02
CA GLY A 281 16.40 -7.19 5.36
C GLY A 281 15.43 -8.31 4.97
N TYR A 282 14.12 -8.11 5.17
CA TYR A 282 13.07 -9.05 4.76
C TYR A 282 12.46 -8.63 3.42
N TRP A 283 12.23 -9.60 2.54
CA TRP A 283 11.54 -9.34 1.27
C TRP A 283 10.06 -9.09 1.51
N GLN A 284 9.40 -8.38 0.59
CA GLN A 284 7.97 -8.09 0.69
C GLN A 284 7.12 -9.36 0.93
N GLU A 285 7.41 -10.45 0.23
CA GLU A 285 6.70 -11.73 0.38
C GLU A 285 6.86 -12.34 1.78
N GLU A 286 8.02 -12.15 2.42
CA GLU A 286 8.26 -12.56 3.81
C GLU A 286 7.50 -11.65 4.77
N LEU A 287 7.62 -10.34 4.59
CA LEU A 287 6.96 -9.33 5.43
C LEU A 287 5.46 -9.56 5.48
N LEU A 288 4.80 -9.85 4.35
CA LEU A 288 3.36 -10.11 4.28
C LEU A 288 2.90 -11.33 5.11
N ASN A 289 3.82 -12.20 5.52
CA ASN A 289 3.54 -13.34 6.40
C ASN A 289 4.01 -13.11 7.85
N MET A 290 4.46 -11.90 8.17
CA MET A 290 4.98 -11.52 9.47
C MET A 290 4.03 -10.59 10.23
N ASN A 291 4.20 -10.60 11.55
CA ASN A 291 3.59 -9.62 12.43
C ASN A 291 4.62 -8.56 12.82
N VAL A 292 4.22 -7.29 12.91
CA VAL A 292 5.09 -6.16 13.29
C VAL A 292 5.88 -6.41 14.58
N ASN A 293 5.29 -7.13 15.56
CA ASN A 293 5.94 -7.46 16.83
C ASN A 293 7.17 -8.35 16.69
N GLN A 294 7.26 -9.12 15.60
CA GLN A 294 8.40 -10.01 15.36
C GLN A 294 9.69 -9.24 15.07
N LEU A 295 9.57 -8.02 14.53
CA LEU A 295 10.72 -7.15 14.26
C LEU A 295 11.07 -6.28 15.46
N ILE A 296 10.14 -6.02 16.38
CA ILE A 296 10.37 -5.11 17.50
C ILE A 296 11.29 -5.76 18.53
N ALA A 297 12.28 -5.00 18.99
CA ALA A 297 13.18 -5.41 20.06
C ALA A 297 12.38 -5.79 21.32
N GLU A 298 12.78 -6.87 22.00
CA GLU A 298 12.03 -7.47 23.12
C GLU A 298 11.67 -6.44 24.20
N GLU A 299 12.60 -5.53 24.48
CA GLU A 299 12.49 -4.47 25.48
C GLU A 299 11.43 -3.42 25.10
N CYS A 300 11.18 -3.24 23.80
CA CYS A 300 10.21 -2.28 23.26
C CYS A 300 8.81 -2.89 23.04
N ARG A 301 8.66 -4.22 23.07
CA ARG A 301 7.36 -4.90 22.82
C ARG A 301 6.22 -4.43 23.73
N PRO A 302 6.39 -4.27 25.06
CA PRO A 302 5.29 -3.82 25.92
C PRO A 302 4.76 -2.43 25.54
N GLN A 303 5.64 -1.53 25.07
CA GLN A 303 5.25 -0.21 24.58
C GLN A 303 4.45 -0.32 23.28
N HIS A 304 4.89 -1.18 22.35
CA HIS A 304 4.20 -1.39 21.09
C HIS A 304 2.85 -2.10 21.27
N GLU A 305 2.73 -3.06 22.18
CA GLU A 305 1.45 -3.71 22.49
C GLU A 305 0.42 -2.71 23.04
N ARG A 306 0.86 -1.78 23.90
CA ARG A 306 0.02 -0.67 24.36
C ARG A 306 -0.44 0.21 23.20
N TYR A 307 0.39 0.39 22.18
CA TYR A 307 0.02 1.11 20.96
C TYR A 307 -1.04 0.36 20.15
N LEU A 308 -0.85 -0.93 19.87
CA LEU A 308 -1.85 -1.74 19.16
C LEU A 308 -3.18 -1.79 19.92
N ALA A 309 -3.13 -1.90 21.24
CA ALA A 309 -4.32 -1.85 22.09
C ALA A 309 -5.02 -0.47 22.03
N PHE A 310 -4.26 0.62 21.98
CA PHE A 310 -4.80 1.96 21.75
C PHE A 310 -5.47 2.05 20.38
N GLY A 311 -4.82 1.58 19.31
CA GLY A 311 -5.39 1.51 17.96
C GLY A 311 -6.73 0.76 17.92
N ARG A 312 -6.80 -0.42 18.56
CA ARG A 312 -8.04 -1.21 18.69
C ARG A 312 -9.13 -0.48 19.47
N ARG A 313 -8.79 0.20 20.57
CA ARG A 313 -9.75 0.98 21.36
C ARG A 313 -10.31 2.16 20.56
N MET A 314 -9.46 2.83 19.78
CA MET A 314 -9.86 3.96 18.95
C MET A 314 -10.68 3.50 17.73
N ALA A 315 -10.38 2.34 17.15
CA ALA A 315 -11.19 1.71 16.12
C ALA A 315 -12.65 1.47 16.57
N GLN A 316 -12.87 1.14 17.85
CA GLN A 316 -14.20 0.93 18.43
C GLN A 316 -14.97 2.23 18.68
N GLN A 317 -14.27 3.35 18.84
CA GLN A 317 -14.89 4.66 19.02
C GLN A 317 -15.16 5.24 17.62
N LYS A 318 -16.39 5.12 17.12
CA LYS A 318 -16.85 5.65 15.80
C LYS A 318 -16.79 7.20 15.67
N LYS A 319 -15.80 7.89 16.25
CA LYS A 319 -15.71 9.35 16.29
C LYS A 319 -14.32 9.88 15.91
N GLY A 320 -14.25 10.43 14.70
CA GLY A 320 -13.35 11.52 14.33
C GLY A 320 -11.95 11.14 13.84
N LYS A 321 -11.33 12.06 13.09
CA LYS A 321 -9.91 11.96 12.69
C LYS A 321 -9.04 12.07 13.95
N HIS A 322 -8.45 10.97 14.35
CA HIS A 322 -7.52 10.94 15.48
C HIS A 322 -6.13 11.43 15.05
N LYS A 323 -5.44 12.14 15.95
CA LYS A 323 -4.05 12.54 15.73
C LYS A 323 -3.17 11.29 15.61
N PRO A 324 -2.12 11.31 14.77
CA PRO A 324 -1.15 10.23 14.76
C PRO A 324 -0.56 10.02 16.14
N LEU A 325 -0.41 8.78 16.55
CA LEU A 325 0.49 8.48 17.65
C LEU A 325 1.91 8.48 17.11
N THR A 326 2.80 9.21 17.77
CA THR A 326 4.23 9.23 17.45
C THR A 326 5.02 8.70 18.63
N TYR A 327 5.94 7.78 18.39
CA TYR A 327 6.80 7.19 19.42
C TYR A 327 8.11 6.69 18.82
N GLU A 328 9.17 6.64 19.63
CA GLU A 328 10.42 5.97 19.25
C GLU A 328 10.34 4.48 19.63
N THR A 329 10.89 3.61 18.78
CA THR A 329 11.01 2.17 19.01
C THR A 329 12.28 1.63 18.37
N GLU A 330 12.69 0.46 18.80
CA GLU A 330 13.81 -0.27 18.20
C GLU A 330 13.29 -1.51 17.48
N ILE A 331 13.87 -1.79 16.32
CA ILE A 331 13.66 -3.05 15.60
C ILE A 331 14.97 -3.81 15.45
N ILE A 332 14.86 -5.13 15.31
CA ILE A 332 15.93 -6.04 14.99
C ILE A 332 15.69 -6.57 13.57
N THR A 333 16.66 -6.34 12.70
CA THR A 333 16.65 -6.78 11.31
C THR A 333 16.86 -8.29 11.20
N LYS A 334 16.63 -8.86 10.00
CA LYS A 334 16.88 -10.27 9.69
C LYS A 334 18.30 -10.73 10.03
N HIS A 335 19.27 -9.84 9.94
CA HIS A 335 20.68 -10.10 10.21
C HIS A 335 21.12 -9.75 11.64
N GLY A 336 20.16 -9.42 12.53
CA GLY A 336 20.42 -9.11 13.93
C GLY A 336 20.88 -7.68 14.21
N ALA A 337 21.01 -6.82 13.19
CA ALA A 337 21.31 -5.41 13.40
C ALA A 337 20.13 -4.68 14.06
N ARG A 338 20.43 -3.73 14.94
CA ARG A 338 19.46 -2.92 15.66
C ARG A 338 19.27 -1.57 14.95
N VAL A 339 18.03 -1.19 14.70
CA VAL A 339 17.64 0.05 14.01
C VAL A 339 16.68 0.83 14.89
N TYR A 340 16.96 2.12 15.06
CA TYR A 340 16.14 3.04 15.85
C TYR A 340 15.15 3.74 14.93
N LEU A 341 13.87 3.67 15.25
CA LEU A 341 12.78 4.21 14.44
C LEU A 341 11.95 5.22 15.23
N GLU A 342 11.65 6.36 14.61
CA GLU A 342 10.56 7.24 15.02
C GLU A 342 9.32 6.89 14.19
N VAL A 343 8.30 6.34 14.83
CA VAL A 343 7.10 5.82 14.17
C VAL A 343 5.94 6.78 14.38
N SER A 344 5.32 7.21 13.29
CA SER A 344 4.01 7.86 13.27
C SER A 344 2.98 6.92 12.64
N ALA A 345 1.82 6.76 13.26
CA ALA A 345 0.83 5.83 12.74
C ALA A 345 -0.63 6.29 12.86
N TRP A 346 -1.43 5.91 11.86
CA TRP A 346 -2.82 6.33 11.65
C TRP A 346 -3.73 5.14 11.37
N LEU A 347 -4.99 5.22 11.81
CA LEU A 347 -6.02 4.26 11.43
C LEU A 347 -6.56 4.56 10.04
N ILE A 348 -6.70 3.53 9.22
CA ILE A 348 -7.39 3.56 7.93
C ILE A 348 -8.83 3.09 8.16
N TYR A 349 -9.79 3.89 7.70
CA TYR A 349 -11.22 3.58 7.78
C TYR A 349 -11.78 3.23 6.40
N LYS A 350 -12.65 2.23 6.36
CA LYS A 350 -13.51 1.91 5.21
C LYS A 350 -14.95 1.86 5.71
N GLU A 351 -15.85 2.60 5.07
CA GLU A 351 -17.28 2.65 5.45
C GLU A 351 -17.53 2.93 6.95
N HIS A 352 -16.72 3.81 7.54
CA HIS A 352 -16.73 4.17 8.98
C HIS A 352 -16.25 3.09 9.96
N GLU A 353 -15.65 2.01 9.47
CA GLU A 353 -15.01 0.98 10.27
C GLU A 353 -13.50 1.03 10.06
N ALA A 354 -12.73 0.97 11.16
CA ALA A 354 -11.28 0.88 11.04
C ALA A 354 -10.92 -0.52 10.54
N VAL A 355 -10.15 -0.59 9.45
CA VAL A 355 -9.80 -1.85 8.78
C VAL A 355 -8.30 -2.14 8.81
N ALA A 356 -7.47 -1.12 9.02
CA ALA A 356 -6.02 -1.26 9.02
C ALA A 356 -5.36 -0.09 9.76
N ILE A 357 -4.06 -0.22 10.00
CA ILE A 357 -3.18 0.81 10.54
C ILE A 357 -2.06 1.06 9.52
N GLN A 358 -1.82 2.33 9.20
CA GLN A 358 -0.68 2.76 8.41
C GLN A 358 0.40 3.31 9.34
N GLY A 359 1.61 2.78 9.22
CA GLY A 359 2.80 3.31 9.88
C GLY A 359 3.73 3.97 8.88
N ILE A 360 4.28 5.12 9.27
CA ILE A 360 5.46 5.73 8.66
C ILE A 360 6.53 5.74 9.74
N ALA A 361 7.64 5.08 9.48
CA ALA A 361 8.76 5.01 10.39
C ALA A 361 9.98 5.68 9.76
N ARG A 362 10.58 6.61 10.49
CA ARG A 362 11.82 7.27 10.10
C ARG A 362 12.99 6.64 10.83
N ASP A 363 14.02 6.27 10.07
CA ASP A 363 15.27 5.79 10.64
C ASP A 363 16.02 6.95 11.32
N ILE A 364 16.23 6.82 12.62
CA ILE A 364 16.96 7.77 13.47
C ILE A 364 18.23 7.14 14.07
N THR A 365 18.69 6.01 13.51
CA THR A 365 19.84 5.24 14.01
C THR A 365 21.11 6.07 14.04
N ALA A 366 21.44 6.79 12.97
CA ALA A 366 22.62 7.66 12.92
C ALA A 366 22.60 8.71 14.04
N ARG A 367 21.45 9.39 14.20
CA ARG A 367 21.23 10.39 15.26
C ARG A 367 21.41 9.79 16.65
N LYS A 368 20.84 8.60 16.91
CA LYS A 368 20.94 7.93 18.21
C LYS A 368 22.36 7.46 18.51
N ILE A 369 23.07 6.93 17.52
CA ILE A 369 24.47 6.51 17.69
C ILE A 369 25.35 7.72 18.03
N GLU A 370 25.17 8.85 17.34
CA GLU A 370 25.89 10.10 17.65
C GLU A 370 25.58 10.62 19.06
N GLU A 371 24.31 10.60 19.47
CA GLU A 371 23.89 11.01 20.81
C GLU A 371 24.50 10.12 21.91
N ILE A 372 24.47 8.80 21.70
CA ILE A 372 25.07 7.81 22.62
C ILE A 372 26.59 8.00 22.69
N ALA A 373 27.27 8.10 21.55
CA ALA A 373 28.71 8.27 21.50
C ALA A 373 29.16 9.58 22.17
N LEU A 374 28.41 10.67 21.99
CA LEU A 374 28.68 11.94 22.67
C LEU A 374 28.50 11.80 24.18
N LYS A 375 27.43 11.13 24.62
CA LYS A 375 27.17 10.89 26.04
C LYS A 375 28.25 10.01 26.68
N GLU A 376 28.66 8.93 26.01
CA GLU A 376 29.73 8.05 26.46
C GLU A 376 31.07 8.77 26.51
N SER A 377 31.40 9.58 25.50
CA SER A 377 32.61 10.41 25.49
C SER A 377 32.62 11.41 26.64
N ASN A 378 31.50 12.10 26.90
CA ASN A 378 31.37 13.02 28.02
C ASN A 378 31.52 12.29 29.38
N GLN A 379 30.91 11.12 29.54
CA GLN A 379 31.04 10.34 30.77
C GLN A 379 32.48 9.83 30.95
N PHE A 380 33.10 9.34 29.89
CA PHE A 380 34.51 8.91 29.90
C PHE A 380 35.44 10.06 30.32
N MET A 381 35.23 11.27 29.81
CA MET A 381 36.01 12.44 30.22
C MET A 381 35.83 12.79 31.71
N VAL A 382 34.59 12.72 32.22
CA VAL A 382 34.29 12.94 33.65
C VAL A 382 35.00 11.90 34.51
N ASP A 383 34.83 10.61 34.18
CA ASP A 383 35.44 9.50 34.91
C ASP A 383 36.97 9.56 34.85
N PHE A 384 37.53 9.93 33.68
CA PHE A 384 38.97 10.07 33.50
C PHE A 384 39.57 11.07 34.50
N VAL A 385 38.98 12.28 34.61
CA VAL A 385 39.45 13.32 35.55
C VAL A 385 39.21 12.90 36.99
N GLU A 386 38.04 12.33 37.29
CA GLU A 386 37.65 11.92 38.65
C GLU A 386 38.62 10.90 39.23
N TYR A 387 39.08 9.94 38.42
CA TYR A 387 39.95 8.84 38.85
C TYR A 387 41.45 9.04 38.49
N LEU A 388 41.88 10.26 38.17
CA LEU A 388 43.31 10.55 38.06
C LEU A 388 44.02 10.25 39.40
N PRO A 389 45.19 9.58 39.39
CA PRO A 389 45.93 9.26 40.62
C PRO A 389 46.46 10.49 41.37
N ASP A 390 46.80 11.55 40.65
CA ASP A 390 47.24 12.81 41.25
C ASP A 390 46.01 13.65 41.66
N ALA A 391 46.16 14.41 42.73
CA ALA A 391 45.11 15.34 43.16
C ALA A 391 45.02 16.50 42.15
N VAL A 392 43.86 16.70 41.55
CA VAL A 392 43.65 17.69 40.50
C VAL A 392 42.48 18.59 40.86
N MET A 393 42.70 19.89 40.66
CA MET A 393 41.65 20.90 40.76
C MET A 393 41.71 21.88 39.59
N ALA A 394 40.56 22.46 39.23
CA ALA A 394 40.47 23.53 38.25
C ALA A 394 39.59 24.66 38.77
N ILE A 395 39.87 25.89 38.31
CA ILE A 395 39.08 27.08 38.62
C ILE A 395 38.68 27.82 37.33
N ASP A 396 37.54 28.50 37.37
CA ASP A 396 37.14 29.46 36.32
C ASP A 396 37.87 30.82 36.47
N LEU A 397 37.58 31.77 35.58
CA LEU A 397 38.18 33.11 35.57
C LEU A 397 37.86 33.93 36.84
N GLU A 398 36.72 33.64 37.46
CA GLU A 398 36.30 34.23 38.75
C GLU A 398 37.00 33.58 39.95
N GLY A 399 37.74 32.49 39.74
CA GLY A 399 38.44 31.73 40.77
C GLY A 399 37.51 30.79 41.55
N LYS A 400 36.40 30.35 40.96
CA LYS A 400 35.53 29.32 41.53
C LYS A 400 35.96 27.94 41.06
N VAL A 401 35.92 26.96 41.96
CA VAL A 401 36.33 25.59 41.67
C VAL A 401 35.36 24.91 40.71
N THR A 402 35.86 24.44 39.58
CA THR A 402 35.11 23.71 38.55
C THR A 402 35.42 22.21 38.53
N VAL A 403 36.59 21.81 39.05
CA VAL A 403 37.01 20.40 39.19
C VAL A 403 37.63 20.17 40.56
N TRP A 404 37.27 19.06 41.19
CA TRP A 404 37.81 18.59 42.47
C TRP A 404 37.78 17.06 42.52
N ASN A 405 38.80 16.41 41.94
CA ASN A 405 38.78 14.97 41.70
C ASN A 405 38.90 14.11 42.97
N HIS A 406 38.77 12.79 42.83
CA HIS A 406 38.80 11.86 43.97
C HIS A 406 40.11 11.95 44.77
N ALA A 407 41.26 11.98 44.10
CA ALA A 407 42.56 12.11 44.75
C ALA A 407 42.68 13.42 45.56
N MET A 408 42.06 14.52 45.12
CA MET A 408 42.02 15.77 45.88
C MET A 408 41.13 15.67 47.13
N GLN A 409 40.03 14.91 47.05
CA GLN A 409 39.18 14.60 48.20
C GLN A 409 39.94 13.76 49.23
N ASP A 410 40.73 12.78 48.78
CA ASP A 410 41.57 11.95 49.65
C ASP A 410 42.70 12.76 50.30
N LEU A 411 43.37 13.59 49.49
CA LEU A 411 44.49 14.43 49.94
C LEU A 411 44.04 15.43 51.01
N THR A 412 42.91 16.10 50.81
CA THR A 412 42.42 17.16 51.70
C THR A 412 41.43 16.68 52.76
N GLY A 413 40.78 15.54 52.54
CA GLY A 413 39.66 15.05 53.34
C GLY A 413 38.35 15.82 53.13
N VAL A 414 38.27 16.67 52.10
CA VAL A 414 37.10 17.51 51.81
C VAL A 414 36.35 16.97 50.59
N PRO A 415 35.06 16.61 50.71
CA PRO A 415 34.25 16.16 49.59
C PRO A 415 34.09 17.23 48.50
N ALA A 416 34.05 16.80 47.23
CA ALA A 416 33.91 17.70 46.07
C ALA A 416 32.67 18.60 46.17
N GLU A 417 31.53 18.07 46.64
CA GLU A 417 30.27 18.81 46.84
C GLU A 417 30.40 20.07 47.70
N LYS A 418 31.37 20.10 48.63
CA LYS A 418 31.61 21.27 49.48
C LYS A 418 32.46 22.33 48.80
N MET A 419 33.21 21.95 47.78
CA MET A 419 34.23 22.80 47.14
C MET A 419 33.82 23.26 45.74
N LEU A 420 33.10 22.45 44.96
CA LEU A 420 32.61 22.82 43.63
C LEU A 420 31.75 24.11 43.69
N GLY A 421 32.04 25.05 42.82
CA GLY A 421 31.43 26.38 42.74
C GLY A 421 31.88 27.37 43.82
N ARG A 422 32.69 26.96 44.81
CA ARG A 422 33.26 27.86 45.82
C ARG A 422 34.42 28.63 45.22
N GLY A 423 34.47 29.94 45.47
CA GLY A 423 35.60 30.80 45.11
C GLY A 423 36.22 31.44 46.34
N ASN A 424 36.80 32.64 46.19
CA ASN A 424 37.42 33.39 47.29
C ASN A 424 38.46 32.55 48.06
N TYR A 425 39.27 31.78 47.31
CA TYR A 425 40.37 30.96 47.81
C TYR A 425 39.96 29.91 48.87
N GLU A 426 38.72 29.43 48.87
CA GLU A 426 38.26 28.41 49.84
C GLU A 426 39.01 27.08 49.72
N TYR A 427 39.44 26.73 48.50
CA TYR A 427 40.28 25.57 48.21
C TYR A 427 41.68 25.63 48.84
N ALA A 428 42.16 26.81 49.24
CA ALA A 428 43.43 26.95 49.93
C ALA A 428 43.34 26.57 51.42
N VAL A 429 42.15 26.63 52.03
CA VAL A 429 41.96 26.39 53.47
C VAL A 429 42.36 24.97 53.89
N PRO A 430 41.97 23.89 53.18
CA PRO A 430 42.36 22.53 53.55
C PRO A 430 43.87 22.26 53.39
N LEU A 431 44.56 23.04 52.56
CA LEU A 431 46.00 22.91 52.33
C LEU A 431 46.80 23.77 53.35
N TYR A 432 46.45 25.05 53.48
CA TYR A 432 47.25 26.04 54.20
C TYR A 432 46.61 26.55 55.49
N GLY A 433 45.39 26.12 55.83
CA GLY A 433 44.65 26.53 57.02
C GLY A 433 44.03 27.93 56.96
N LYS A 434 44.25 28.68 55.87
CA LYS A 434 43.72 30.03 55.64
C LYS A 434 43.39 30.23 54.16
N LYS A 435 42.45 31.15 53.87
CA LYS A 435 42.16 31.61 52.52
C LYS A 435 43.34 32.45 52.03
N ARG A 436 44.01 32.02 50.97
CA ARG A 436 45.15 32.72 50.34
C ARG A 436 45.23 32.34 48.86
N PRO A 437 45.77 33.19 47.98
CA PRO A 437 46.15 32.77 46.63
C PRO A 437 47.14 31.60 46.69
N ILE A 438 46.96 30.63 45.80
CA ILE A 438 47.88 29.51 45.60
C ILE A 438 48.39 29.46 44.14
N LEU A 439 49.14 28.42 43.76
CA LEU A 439 49.82 28.36 42.45
C LEU A 439 48.85 28.50 41.27
N ILE A 440 47.66 27.89 41.33
CA ILE A 440 46.60 28.04 40.31
C ILE A 440 46.15 29.50 40.10
N ASP A 441 46.12 30.30 41.16
CA ASP A 441 45.71 31.71 41.09
C ASP A 441 46.75 32.56 40.37
N LEU A 442 48.02 32.19 40.50
CA LEU A 442 49.14 32.89 39.85
C LEU A 442 49.14 32.68 38.32
N VAL A 443 48.53 31.59 37.84
CA VAL A 443 48.32 31.38 36.40
C VAL A 443 47.38 32.44 35.82
N LEU A 444 46.32 32.79 36.55
CA LEU A 444 45.33 33.79 36.12
C LEU A 444 45.72 35.22 36.49
N ARG A 445 46.41 35.39 37.63
CA ARG A 445 46.75 36.68 38.23
C ARG A 445 48.20 36.66 38.75
N PRO A 446 49.20 36.75 37.87
CA PRO A 446 50.62 36.64 38.22
C PRO A 446 51.13 37.78 39.12
N GLU A 447 50.35 38.84 39.32
CA GLU A 447 50.72 40.01 40.15
C GLU A 447 50.64 39.72 41.66
N ASN A 448 50.05 38.58 42.09
CA ASN A 448 49.77 38.25 43.49
C ASN A 448 50.80 37.32 44.16
N ILE A 449 52.05 37.26 43.68
CA ILE A 449 53.07 36.34 44.22
C ILE A 449 53.49 36.78 45.64
N GLU A 450 53.07 36.01 46.67
CA GLU A 450 53.62 36.12 48.03
C GLU A 450 55.01 35.47 48.13
N ARG A 451 55.85 35.92 49.08
CA ARG A 451 57.23 35.45 49.35
C ARG A 451 57.38 33.97 49.77
N ASP A 452 56.30 33.19 49.75
CA ASP A 452 56.26 31.82 50.30
C ASP A 452 56.59 30.72 49.25
N TYR A 453 56.76 31.08 47.98
CA TYR A 453 57.16 30.13 46.92
C TYR A 453 58.67 30.14 46.75
N ALA A 454 59.31 28.98 46.97
CA ALA A 454 60.77 28.89 47.09
C ALA A 454 61.47 28.81 45.72
N GLU A 455 60.87 28.11 44.74
CA GLU A 455 61.45 27.92 43.40
C GLU A 455 60.36 27.79 42.31
N ILE A 456 59.66 28.87 41.98
CA ILE A 456 58.74 28.85 40.82
C ILE A 456 59.57 28.71 39.54
N LYS A 457 59.43 27.56 38.86
CA LYS A 457 59.92 27.40 37.48
C LYS A 457 58.79 27.73 36.52
N GLN A 458 58.99 28.77 35.71
CA GLN A 458 58.07 29.17 34.67
C GLN A 458 58.64 28.75 33.31
N GLU A 459 58.06 27.71 32.72
CA GLU A 459 58.37 27.26 31.36
C GLU A 459 57.08 27.27 30.54
N HIS A 460 57.01 28.10 29.49
CA HIS A 460 55.89 28.13 28.53
C HIS A 460 54.48 28.05 29.19
N TYR A 461 54.18 28.99 30.09
CA TYR A 461 52.89 29.09 30.82
C TYR A 461 52.60 28.00 31.86
N VAL A 462 53.57 27.13 32.16
CA VAL A 462 53.49 26.16 33.25
C VAL A 462 54.21 26.71 34.48
N LEU A 463 53.52 26.74 35.62
CA LEU A 463 54.12 27.04 36.92
C LEU A 463 54.30 25.74 37.69
N THR A 464 55.51 25.48 38.20
CA THR A 464 55.75 24.37 39.13
C THR A 464 56.45 24.85 40.38
N ASP A 465 56.04 24.36 41.56
CA ASP A 465 56.77 24.54 42.82
C ASP A 465 56.63 23.30 43.72
N VAL A 466 57.54 23.14 44.70
CA VAL A 466 57.40 22.17 45.79
C VAL A 466 57.03 22.94 47.05
N VAL A 467 55.78 22.79 47.49
CA VAL A 467 55.24 23.57 48.61
C VAL A 467 55.14 22.72 49.87
N ASP A 468 55.59 23.28 51.00
CA ASP A 468 55.35 22.73 52.34
C ASP A 468 53.92 23.07 52.79
N VAL A 469 53.10 22.03 53.02
CA VAL A 469 51.67 22.16 53.29
C VAL A 469 51.38 21.74 54.74
N PRO A 470 51.23 22.71 55.68
CA PRO A 470 51.27 22.42 57.11
C PRO A 470 49.94 21.98 57.72
N ALA A 471 48.82 22.24 57.05
CA ALA A 471 47.47 22.00 57.57
C ALA A 471 46.78 20.75 56.99
N LEU A 472 47.51 19.93 56.21
CA LEU A 472 46.95 18.75 55.57
C LEU A 472 46.59 17.66 56.59
N LYS A 473 45.53 16.88 56.29
CA LYS A 473 45.11 15.74 57.11
C LYS A 473 46.24 14.69 57.18
N GLY A 474 46.79 14.48 58.38
CA GLY A 474 47.92 13.55 58.62
C GLY A 474 49.28 14.21 58.85
N GLY A 475 49.36 15.54 58.91
CA GLY A 475 50.58 16.29 59.26
C GLY A 475 51.22 17.01 58.06
N ARG A 476 52.37 17.65 58.31
CA ARG A 476 53.10 18.41 57.26
C ARG A 476 53.52 17.49 56.12
N ARG A 477 53.15 17.85 54.88
CA ARG A 477 53.55 17.14 53.66
C ARG A 477 54.22 18.10 52.68
N LYS A 478 55.08 17.56 51.81
CA LYS A 478 55.63 18.28 50.67
C LYS A 478 54.91 17.87 49.40
N LEU A 479 54.23 18.83 48.79
CA LEU A 479 53.49 18.61 47.55
C LEU A 479 54.25 19.26 46.39
N TRP A 480 54.48 18.49 45.35
CA TRP A 480 54.83 19.07 44.05
C TRP A 480 53.55 19.53 43.38
N ALA A 481 53.50 20.81 43.07
CA ALA A 481 52.36 21.47 42.43
C ALA A 481 52.73 21.87 41.00
N ARG A 482 51.81 21.66 40.07
CA ARG A 482 51.93 22.10 38.68
C ARG A 482 50.62 22.75 38.24
N ALA A 483 50.66 24.03 37.90
CA ALA A 483 49.50 24.77 37.41
C ALA A 483 49.68 25.23 35.96
N VAL A 484 48.61 25.14 35.16
CA VAL A 484 48.58 25.54 33.74
C VAL A 484 47.26 26.24 33.37
N PRO A 485 47.26 27.17 32.40
CA PRO A 485 46.04 27.81 31.91
C PRO A 485 45.18 26.85 31.07
N LEU A 486 43.86 27.01 31.15
CA LEU A 486 42.89 26.32 30.32
C LEU A 486 42.34 27.27 29.25
N TYR A 487 42.29 26.81 28.00
CA TYR A 487 41.76 27.57 26.86
C TYR A 487 40.57 26.84 26.23
N ASP A 488 39.62 27.60 25.69
CA ASP A 488 38.56 27.05 24.83
C ASP A 488 39.09 26.72 23.42
N ARG A 489 38.20 26.25 22.52
CA ARG A 489 38.57 25.86 21.15
C ARG A 489 38.96 27.07 20.30
N GLU A 490 38.46 28.24 20.67
CA GLU A 490 38.70 29.53 20.02
C GLU A 490 40.00 30.19 20.52
N GLY A 491 40.66 29.62 21.53
CA GLY A 491 41.93 30.09 22.09
C GLY A 491 41.78 31.14 23.20
N ASN A 492 40.57 31.36 23.72
CA ASN A 492 40.34 32.26 24.86
C ASN A 492 40.65 31.56 26.18
N LEU A 493 41.27 32.28 27.10
CA LEU A 493 41.51 31.78 28.46
C LEU A 493 40.17 31.61 29.19
N ILE A 494 39.92 30.41 29.72
CA ILE A 494 38.66 30.07 30.42
C ILE A 494 38.87 29.67 31.89
N GLY A 495 40.11 29.51 32.32
CA GLY A 495 40.42 29.12 33.70
C GLY A 495 41.85 28.61 33.84
N ALA A 496 42.10 27.91 34.95
CA ALA A 496 43.37 27.27 35.23
C ALA A 496 43.14 25.89 35.86
N ILE A 497 44.10 25.00 35.71
CA ILE A 497 44.10 23.66 36.32
C ILE A 497 45.43 23.45 37.07
N GLU A 498 45.35 22.89 38.27
CA GLU A 498 46.50 22.57 39.11
C GLU A 498 46.47 21.10 39.51
N ALA A 499 47.60 20.42 39.33
CA ALA A 499 47.85 19.08 39.80
C ALA A 499 48.82 19.12 40.99
N LEU A 500 48.48 18.37 42.04
CA LEU A 500 49.24 18.23 43.27
C LEU A 500 49.65 16.76 43.42
N ARG A 501 50.95 16.52 43.60
CA ARG A 501 51.51 15.20 43.88
C ARG A 501 52.25 15.21 45.20
N ASP A 502 51.95 14.26 46.06
CA ASP A 502 52.68 14.08 47.31
C ASP A 502 54.08 13.48 47.04
N MET A 503 55.12 14.25 47.36
CA MET A 503 56.52 13.85 47.18
C MET A 503 57.18 13.39 48.47
N THR A 504 56.44 13.33 49.59
CA THR A 504 56.99 13.11 50.93
C THR A 504 57.75 11.79 51.04
N GLU A 505 57.25 10.71 50.42
CA GLU A 505 57.89 9.40 50.45
C GLU A 505 59.09 9.31 49.50
N HIS A 506 58.94 9.84 48.28
CA HIS A 506 60.01 9.88 47.28
C HIS A 506 61.23 10.67 47.79
N GLN A 507 61.00 11.78 48.49
CA GLN A 507 62.07 12.60 49.05
C GLN A 507 62.74 11.92 50.26
N ARG A 508 61.99 11.23 51.14
CA ARG A 508 62.58 10.40 52.21
C ARG A 508 63.49 9.31 51.65
N ILE A 509 63.11 8.67 50.54
CA ILE A 509 63.92 7.64 49.87
C ILE A 509 65.17 8.25 49.25
N MET A 510 65.07 9.42 48.60
CA MET A 510 66.23 10.10 48.03
C MET A 510 67.20 10.58 49.11
N GLU A 511 66.70 11.20 50.19
CA GLU A 511 67.53 11.65 51.32
C GLU A 511 68.20 10.47 52.06
N ALA A 512 67.55 9.31 52.14
CA ALA A 512 68.14 8.09 52.67
C ALA A 512 69.26 7.54 51.75
N LYS A 513 69.10 7.64 50.43
CA LYS A 513 70.14 7.24 49.45
C LYS A 513 71.34 8.19 49.41
N THR A 514 71.16 9.48 49.65
CA THR A 514 72.28 10.45 49.68
C THR A 514 73.05 10.42 51.01
N ARG A 515 72.52 9.75 52.04
CA ARG A 515 73.17 9.54 53.35
C ARG A 515 73.82 8.16 53.51
N SER A 516 73.65 7.27 52.53
CA SER A 516 74.36 5.99 52.41
C SER A 516 75.51 6.13 51.42
#